data_AF-A0A1C3NUK9-F1
#
_entry.id   AF-A0A1C3NUK9-F1
#
_cell.length_a   1.000
_cell.length_b   1.000
_cell.length_c   1.000
_cell.angle_alpha   90.00
_cell.angle_beta   90.00
_cell.angle_gamma   90.00
#
_symmetry.space_group_name_H-M   'P 1'
#
loop_
_entity.id
_entity.type
_entity.pdbx_description
1 polymer ?
#
loop_
_entity_poly.entity_id
_entity_poly.type
_entity_poly.pdbx_seq_one_letter_code
_entity_poly.pdbx_strand_id
1 'polypeptide(L)'
;MLTDRIDLDDQLYGVFSSSLLLPGEPVRIGSREQLRAELSSRATGGILFTTLQKFGLTKEEREAKSAHSLLSNRLNIIVVVDEAHRGHYDTLDGFALRLREALPKATFLAFTGTPLSEADRDTRKVFGDYIDVYDLTRAVEDGATVRVYHESRLIPLELPPGVDPEAIDTRADEITAGLDEAEQERLRASKTPNLAIEALRRAIEQTMRQATRHNLVRQRSFSDRLVELMNAYRNQHLTAAEILTRLVEMAEEVSTEGDRGRHFTPPLSADELAFYDAVAQNASAVRDLGDDKLAAIARDLVVQVRKSVTTDWTIREDVRARMRTIIKRLLARHGYPPDAAREAIDLVIAQTETFAEDWASGTER
;
A
#
# COMPACT_ATOMS: atom_id res chain seq x y z
N MET A 1 4.71 -24.96 -17.17
CA MET A 1 3.93 -24.62 -15.96
C MET A 1 4.61 -23.45 -15.28
N LEU A 2 3.87 -22.36 -15.07
CA LEU A 2 4.27 -21.21 -14.26
C LEU A 2 3.49 -21.23 -12.96
N THR A 3 4.22 -21.16 -11.85
CA THR A 3 3.65 -21.04 -10.51
C THR A 3 4.32 -19.89 -9.78
N ASP A 4 3.55 -19.25 -8.90
CA ASP A 4 3.99 -18.13 -8.10
C ASP A 4 4.73 -18.57 -6.81
N ARG A 5 4.49 -19.82 -6.35
CA ARG A 5 5.07 -20.36 -5.11
C ARG A 5 5.91 -21.60 -5.35
N ILE A 6 7.04 -21.67 -4.64
CA ILE A 6 7.91 -22.85 -4.58
C ILE A 6 7.12 -24.07 -4.05
N ASP A 7 6.26 -23.87 -3.04
CA ASP A 7 5.47 -24.96 -2.45
C ASP A 7 4.42 -25.55 -3.41
N LEU A 8 3.85 -24.71 -4.29
CA LEU A 8 2.88 -25.15 -5.29
C LEU A 8 3.57 -25.82 -6.49
N ASP A 9 4.80 -25.40 -6.79
CA ASP A 9 5.69 -26.09 -7.73
C ASP A 9 5.91 -27.55 -7.28
N ASP A 10 6.12 -27.78 -5.98
CA ASP A 10 6.33 -29.12 -5.45
C ASP A 10 5.14 -30.06 -5.69
N GLN A 11 3.94 -29.59 -5.37
CA GLN A 11 2.71 -30.36 -5.53
C GLN A 11 2.43 -30.67 -7.01
N LEU A 12 2.45 -29.65 -7.87
CA LEU A 12 2.16 -29.82 -9.29
C LEU A 12 3.23 -30.69 -9.98
N TYR A 13 4.49 -30.51 -9.63
CA TYR A 13 5.56 -31.35 -10.14
C TYR A 13 5.33 -32.82 -9.78
N GLY A 14 4.98 -33.12 -8.53
CA GLY A 14 4.67 -34.48 -8.09
C GLY A 14 3.54 -35.11 -8.90
N VAL A 15 2.45 -34.37 -9.15
CA VAL A 15 1.33 -34.83 -9.99
C VAL A 15 1.79 -35.14 -11.42
N PHE A 16 2.56 -34.23 -12.04
CA PHE A 16 3.06 -34.43 -13.40
C PHE A 16 4.07 -35.58 -13.50
N SER A 17 4.96 -35.73 -12.51
CA SER A 17 5.91 -36.85 -12.45
C SER A 17 5.21 -38.20 -12.29
N SER A 18 4.06 -38.23 -11.61
CA SER A 18 3.25 -39.44 -11.47
C SER A 18 2.37 -39.75 -12.68
N SER A 19 2.23 -38.81 -13.62
CA SER A 19 1.34 -38.94 -14.77
C SER A 19 1.98 -39.77 -15.88
N LEU A 20 1.26 -40.80 -16.35
CA LEU A 20 1.65 -41.61 -17.51
C LEU A 20 1.09 -41.05 -18.83
N LEU A 21 0.31 -39.96 -18.78
CA LEU A 21 -0.42 -39.43 -19.93
C LEU A 21 0.44 -38.52 -20.82
N LEU A 22 1.45 -37.87 -20.24
CA LEU A 22 2.28 -36.91 -20.96
C LEU A 22 3.65 -37.52 -21.26
N PRO A 23 4.15 -37.39 -22.51
CA PRO A 23 5.47 -37.88 -22.85
C PRO A 23 6.57 -36.98 -22.29
N GLY A 24 7.50 -37.59 -21.56
CA GLY A 24 8.70 -36.95 -21.03
C GLY A 24 8.60 -36.53 -19.57
N GLU A 25 9.74 -36.57 -18.87
CA GLU A 25 9.80 -36.20 -17.47
C GLU A 25 9.73 -34.68 -17.28
N PRO A 26 9.00 -34.19 -16.27
CA PRO A 26 9.00 -32.78 -15.93
C PRO A 26 10.37 -32.35 -15.40
N VAL A 27 10.83 -31.19 -15.85
CA VAL A 27 12.09 -30.59 -15.43
C VAL A 27 11.82 -29.31 -14.65
N ARG A 28 12.35 -29.21 -13.44
CA ARG A 28 12.33 -27.97 -12.66
C ARG A 28 13.47 -27.07 -13.07
N ILE A 29 13.14 -25.82 -13.32
CA ILE A 29 14.08 -24.80 -13.72
C ILE A 29 14.51 -24.00 -12.50
N GLY A 30 15.76 -24.20 -12.09
CA GLY A 30 16.35 -23.55 -10.93
C GLY A 30 16.85 -22.14 -11.20
N SER A 31 17.31 -21.85 -12.43
CA SER A 31 17.92 -20.55 -12.77
C SER A 31 17.40 -19.95 -14.08
N ARG A 32 17.68 -18.66 -14.30
CA ARG A 32 17.32 -17.96 -15.54
C ARG A 32 18.10 -18.51 -16.72
N GLU A 33 19.38 -18.79 -16.53
CA GLU A 33 20.29 -19.32 -17.55
C GLU A 33 19.81 -20.70 -18.02
N GLN A 34 19.40 -21.55 -17.07
CA GLN A 34 18.80 -22.84 -17.39
C GLN A 34 17.50 -22.68 -18.17
N LEU A 35 16.62 -21.75 -17.77
CA LEU A 35 15.38 -21.46 -18.50
C LEU A 35 15.64 -21.07 -19.96
N ARG A 36 16.59 -20.15 -20.17
CA ARG A 36 16.98 -19.67 -21.49
C ARG A 36 17.55 -20.81 -22.34
N ALA A 37 18.45 -21.60 -21.76
CA ALA A 37 19.04 -22.75 -22.43
C ALA A 37 17.98 -23.77 -22.86
N GLU A 38 17.05 -24.14 -21.98
CA GLU A 38 16.00 -25.13 -22.26
C GLU A 38 15.00 -24.65 -23.33
N LEU A 39 14.63 -23.36 -23.31
CA LEU A 39 13.72 -22.79 -24.30
C LEU A 39 14.36 -22.56 -25.67
N SER A 40 15.67 -22.26 -25.72
CA SER A 40 16.38 -21.98 -26.97
C SER A 40 16.97 -23.25 -27.62
N SER A 41 17.39 -24.25 -26.85
CA SER A 41 18.04 -25.46 -27.38
C SER A 41 17.07 -26.56 -27.82
N ARG A 42 15.87 -26.63 -27.23
CA ARG A 42 14.90 -27.67 -27.57
C ARG A 42 14.10 -27.31 -28.81
N ALA A 43 14.03 -28.24 -29.77
CA ALA A 43 13.21 -28.11 -30.96
C ALA A 43 11.75 -28.53 -30.74
N THR A 44 11.51 -29.60 -29.97
CA THR A 44 10.17 -30.11 -29.65
C THR A 44 10.15 -30.85 -28.30
N GLY A 45 8.98 -30.92 -27.67
CA GLY A 45 8.76 -31.71 -26.44
C GLY A 45 9.37 -31.10 -25.16
N GLY A 46 8.94 -31.64 -24.03
CA GLY A 46 9.39 -31.25 -22.69
C GLY A 46 8.33 -30.56 -21.85
N ILE A 47 8.36 -30.82 -20.54
CA ILE A 47 7.50 -30.21 -19.54
C ILE A 47 8.41 -29.42 -18.60
N LEU A 48 8.29 -28.10 -18.62
CA LEU A 48 9.13 -27.22 -17.80
C LEU A 48 8.31 -26.61 -16.66
N PHE A 49 8.84 -26.70 -15.46
CA PHE A 49 8.33 -26.08 -14.25
C PHE A 49 9.23 -24.91 -13.87
N THR A 50 8.66 -23.73 -13.79
CA THR A 50 9.42 -22.51 -13.48
C THR A 50 8.51 -21.47 -12.84
N THR A 51 9.10 -20.39 -12.37
CA THR A 51 8.41 -19.28 -11.72
C THR A 51 8.51 -18.02 -12.57
N LEU A 52 7.53 -17.12 -12.47
CA LEU A 52 7.44 -15.93 -13.32
C LEU A 52 8.68 -15.02 -13.20
N GLN A 53 9.27 -14.95 -12.01
CA GLN A 53 10.43 -14.08 -11.73
C GLN A 53 11.64 -14.43 -12.60
N LYS A 54 11.72 -15.66 -13.13
CA LYS A 54 12.83 -16.11 -14.02
C LYS A 54 12.74 -15.54 -15.44
N PHE A 55 11.61 -14.93 -15.81
CA PHE A 55 11.44 -14.14 -17.05
C PHE A 55 11.74 -12.65 -16.83
N GLY A 56 12.21 -12.25 -15.65
CA GLY A 56 12.68 -10.89 -15.40
C GLY A 56 14.08 -10.64 -15.94
N LEU A 57 14.36 -9.38 -16.26
CA LEU A 57 15.70 -8.90 -16.58
C LEU A 57 16.64 -9.02 -15.36
N THR A 58 17.90 -9.38 -15.63
CA THR A 58 18.98 -9.30 -14.63
C THR A 58 19.23 -7.85 -14.22
N LYS A 59 20.00 -7.65 -13.14
CA LYS A 59 20.32 -6.30 -12.66
C LYS A 59 21.08 -5.51 -13.73
N GLU A 60 22.01 -6.18 -14.40
CA GLU A 60 22.84 -5.63 -15.48
C GLU A 60 21.99 -5.27 -16.70
N GLU A 61 21.04 -6.14 -17.09
CA GLU A 61 20.11 -5.88 -18.19
C GLU A 61 19.18 -4.67 -17.90
N ARG A 62 18.75 -4.50 -16.64
CA ARG A 62 17.96 -3.33 -16.21
C ARG A 62 18.78 -2.05 -16.23
N GLU A 63 19.99 -2.07 -15.71
CA GLU A 63 20.92 -0.94 -15.70
C GLU A 63 21.29 -0.51 -17.13
N ALA A 64 21.43 -1.47 -18.03
CA ALA A 64 21.67 -1.25 -19.46
C ALA A 64 20.41 -0.85 -20.25
N LYS A 65 19.23 -0.75 -19.61
CA LYS A 65 17.92 -0.52 -20.25
C LYS A 65 17.67 -1.44 -21.45
N SER A 66 18.16 -2.67 -21.37
CA SER A 66 18.03 -3.63 -22.47
C SER A 66 16.60 -4.15 -22.56
N ALA A 67 16.10 -4.33 -23.79
CA ALA A 67 14.86 -5.06 -24.02
C ALA A 67 15.05 -6.54 -23.65
N HIS A 68 13.96 -7.23 -23.31
CA HIS A 68 14.06 -8.66 -23.01
C HIS A 68 14.46 -9.44 -24.26
N SER A 69 15.43 -10.34 -24.12
CA SER A 69 15.84 -11.22 -25.22
C SER A 69 14.70 -12.16 -25.62
N LEU A 70 14.46 -12.31 -26.93
CA LEU A 70 13.59 -13.36 -27.46
C LEU A 70 14.15 -14.73 -27.04
N LEU A 71 13.39 -15.50 -26.27
CA LEU A 71 13.81 -16.83 -25.82
C LEU A 71 13.42 -17.91 -26.83
N SER A 72 12.23 -17.79 -27.41
CA SER A 72 11.75 -18.70 -28.45
C SER A 72 10.63 -18.07 -29.28
N ASN A 73 10.64 -18.30 -30.60
CA ASN A 73 9.56 -17.89 -31.50
C ASN A 73 8.63 -19.07 -31.89
N ARG A 74 8.76 -20.19 -31.19
CA ARG A 74 8.04 -21.42 -31.51
C ARG A 74 6.54 -21.25 -31.27
N LEU A 75 5.73 -21.79 -32.18
CA LEU A 75 4.26 -21.82 -32.08
C LEU A 75 3.76 -22.98 -31.19
N ASN A 76 4.60 -23.99 -30.97
CA ASN A 76 4.26 -25.19 -30.22
C ASN A 76 4.69 -25.10 -28.74
N ILE A 77 4.59 -23.91 -28.15
CA ILE A 77 4.82 -23.69 -26.72
C ILE A 77 3.48 -23.33 -26.08
N ILE A 78 3.11 -24.08 -25.05
CA ILE A 78 1.93 -23.81 -24.23
C ILE A 78 2.43 -23.36 -22.85
N VAL A 79 2.09 -22.14 -22.49
CA VAL A 79 2.38 -21.56 -21.17
C VAL A 79 1.12 -21.66 -20.35
N VAL A 80 1.15 -22.54 -19.35
CA VAL A 80 0.06 -22.68 -18.38
C VAL A 80 0.47 -21.98 -17.09
N VAL A 81 -0.37 -21.07 -16.62
CA VAL A 81 -0.17 -20.26 -15.42
C VAL A 81 -1.21 -20.63 -14.39
N ASP A 82 -0.76 -20.86 -13.16
CA ASP A 82 -1.63 -21.03 -12.01
C ASP A 82 -1.66 -19.76 -11.15
N GLU A 83 -2.80 -19.45 -10.53
CA GLU A 83 -3.02 -18.25 -9.70
C GLU A 83 -2.66 -16.92 -10.39
N ALA A 84 -3.11 -16.73 -11.63
CA ALA A 84 -2.74 -15.59 -12.48
C ALA A 84 -3.21 -14.19 -11.99
N HIS A 85 -3.83 -14.09 -10.81
CA HIS A 85 -4.40 -12.86 -10.24
C HIS A 85 -3.65 -12.30 -9.02
N ARG A 86 -2.64 -12.99 -8.48
CA ARG A 86 -1.86 -12.42 -7.37
C ARG A 86 -1.00 -11.28 -7.92
N GLY A 87 -0.95 -10.15 -7.20
CA GLY A 87 -0.42 -8.83 -7.62
C GLY A 87 1.01 -8.77 -8.20
N HIS A 88 1.66 -9.90 -8.43
CA HIS A 88 2.85 -10.07 -9.27
C HIS A 88 2.58 -9.86 -10.77
N TYR A 89 1.32 -10.01 -11.23
CA TYR A 89 0.92 -9.69 -12.60
C TYR A 89 0.40 -8.25 -12.76
N ASP A 90 -0.12 -7.65 -11.67
CA ASP A 90 -0.69 -6.29 -11.65
C ASP A 90 0.33 -5.18 -11.46
N THR A 91 1.52 -5.49 -10.93
CA THR A 91 2.62 -4.55 -11.04
C THR A 91 2.98 -4.42 -12.52
N LEU A 92 2.74 -3.23 -13.08
CA LEU A 92 3.30 -2.69 -14.32
C LEU A 92 4.85 -2.82 -14.44
N ASP A 93 5.52 -3.49 -13.50
CA ASP A 93 6.92 -3.91 -13.50
C ASP A 93 7.25 -5.06 -14.47
N GLY A 94 6.40 -5.29 -15.46
CA GLY A 94 6.84 -5.86 -16.72
C GLY A 94 6.98 -7.38 -16.79
N PHE A 95 6.90 -8.19 -15.73
CA PHE A 95 7.12 -9.65 -15.88
C PHE A 95 6.16 -10.34 -16.86
N ALA A 96 4.88 -10.01 -16.84
CA ALA A 96 3.89 -10.54 -17.78
C ALA A 96 4.16 -10.08 -19.22
N LEU A 97 4.51 -8.79 -19.38
CA LEU A 97 4.92 -8.22 -20.66
C LEU A 97 6.20 -8.89 -21.18
N ARG A 98 7.19 -9.09 -20.32
CA ARG A 98 8.49 -9.71 -20.62
C ARG A 98 8.31 -11.18 -20.99
N LEU A 99 7.38 -11.88 -20.34
CA LEU A 99 6.98 -13.24 -20.72
C LEU A 99 6.40 -13.27 -22.16
N ARG A 100 5.54 -12.30 -22.51
CA ARG A 100 5.01 -12.15 -23.87
C ARG A 100 6.10 -11.77 -24.88
N GLU A 101 7.04 -10.90 -24.53
CA GLU A 101 8.19 -10.54 -25.38
C GLU A 101 9.14 -11.73 -25.58
N ALA A 102 9.36 -12.54 -24.54
CA ALA A 102 10.22 -13.71 -24.56
C ALA A 102 9.65 -14.84 -25.43
N LEU A 103 8.32 -14.99 -25.43
CA LEU A 103 7.57 -16.08 -26.07
C LEU A 103 6.37 -15.54 -26.89
N PRO A 104 6.61 -14.74 -27.94
CA PRO A 104 5.56 -13.98 -28.64
C PRO A 104 4.54 -14.85 -29.38
N LYS A 105 4.91 -16.09 -29.70
CA LYS A 105 4.09 -17.04 -30.48
C LYS A 105 3.53 -18.19 -29.64
N ALA A 106 3.76 -18.17 -28.33
CA ALA A 106 3.23 -19.19 -27.44
C ALA A 106 1.72 -19.01 -27.19
N THR A 107 1.03 -20.12 -26.93
CA THR A 107 -0.34 -20.12 -26.44
C THR A 107 -0.33 -20.02 -24.92
N PHE A 108 -1.14 -19.14 -24.36
CA PHE A 108 -1.21 -18.90 -22.93
C PHE A 108 -2.54 -19.41 -22.36
N LEU A 109 -2.46 -20.14 -21.26
CA LEU A 109 -3.60 -20.63 -20.49
C LEU A 109 -3.39 -20.20 -19.04
N ALA A 110 -4.42 -19.67 -18.38
CA ALA A 110 -4.34 -19.23 -17.00
C ALA A 110 -5.50 -19.78 -16.18
N PHE A 111 -5.21 -20.17 -14.95
CA PHE A 111 -6.18 -20.53 -13.92
C PHE A 111 -6.16 -19.48 -12.81
N THR A 112 -7.33 -19.13 -12.30
CA THR A 112 -7.47 -18.17 -11.19
C THR A 112 -8.69 -18.51 -10.36
N GLY A 113 -8.56 -18.45 -9.03
CA GLY A 113 -9.66 -18.65 -8.08
C GLY A 113 -10.43 -17.37 -7.74
N THR A 114 -9.93 -16.18 -8.08
CA THR A 114 -10.51 -14.90 -7.67
C THR A 114 -10.56 -13.89 -8.84
N PRO A 115 -11.53 -13.98 -9.74
CA PRO A 115 -11.59 -13.13 -10.94
C PRO A 115 -12.15 -11.70 -10.71
N LEU A 116 -12.25 -11.21 -9.46
CA LEU A 116 -13.14 -10.07 -9.12
C LEU A 116 -12.42 -8.85 -8.53
N SER A 117 -11.49 -8.23 -9.26
CA SER A 117 -10.99 -6.88 -8.92
C SER A 117 -10.61 -6.04 -10.14
N GLU A 118 -10.22 -4.78 -9.98
CA GLU A 118 -9.77 -3.91 -11.07
C GLU A 118 -8.60 -4.51 -11.90
N ALA A 119 -7.84 -5.44 -11.31
CA ALA A 119 -6.82 -6.29 -11.92
C ALA A 119 -7.35 -7.25 -13.02
N ASP A 120 -8.66 -7.43 -13.08
CA ASP A 120 -9.32 -8.32 -14.04
C ASP A 120 -9.29 -7.76 -15.48
N ARG A 121 -9.05 -6.45 -15.64
CA ARG A 121 -8.75 -5.83 -16.95
C ARG A 121 -7.35 -6.18 -17.43
N ASP A 122 -6.36 -6.23 -16.54
CA ASP A 122 -4.97 -6.47 -16.91
C ASP A 122 -4.69 -7.95 -17.15
N THR A 123 -5.34 -8.84 -16.39
CA THR A 123 -5.31 -10.29 -16.63
C THR A 123 -5.84 -10.63 -18.04
N ARG A 124 -6.98 -10.04 -18.45
CA ARG A 124 -7.54 -10.24 -19.80
C ARG A 124 -6.67 -9.68 -20.92
N LYS A 125 -5.95 -8.58 -20.70
CA LYS A 125 -4.96 -8.08 -21.68
C LYS A 125 -3.82 -9.08 -21.89
N VAL A 126 -3.42 -9.80 -20.84
CA VAL A 126 -2.29 -10.74 -20.92
C VAL A 126 -2.74 -12.11 -21.44
N PHE A 127 -3.91 -12.61 -21.06
CA PHE A 127 -4.31 -14.01 -21.31
C PHE A 127 -5.47 -14.17 -22.30
N GLY A 128 -6.23 -13.11 -22.58
CA GLY A 128 -7.42 -13.16 -23.44
C GLY A 128 -8.71 -13.32 -22.64
N ASP A 129 -9.79 -13.67 -23.35
CA ASP A 129 -11.12 -13.87 -22.76
C ASP A 129 -11.20 -15.19 -21.98
N TYR A 130 -12.20 -15.28 -21.08
CA TYR A 130 -12.45 -16.50 -20.34
C TYR A 130 -12.89 -17.64 -21.28
N ILE A 131 -12.29 -18.81 -21.07
CA ILE A 131 -12.67 -20.05 -21.77
C ILE A 131 -13.85 -20.70 -21.06
N ASP A 132 -13.79 -20.79 -19.73
CA ASP A 132 -14.84 -21.34 -18.86
C ASP A 132 -14.75 -20.71 -17.47
N VAL A 133 -15.87 -20.66 -16.75
CA VAL A 133 -15.94 -20.19 -15.37
C VAL A 133 -16.64 -21.25 -14.53
N TYR A 134 -15.91 -21.79 -13.56
CA TYR A 134 -16.43 -22.73 -12.58
C TYR A 134 -16.35 -22.08 -11.20
N ASP A 135 -17.49 -21.55 -10.75
CA ASP A 135 -17.56 -20.83 -9.48
C ASP A 135 -17.80 -21.75 -8.28
N LEU A 136 -17.64 -21.18 -7.08
CA LEU A 136 -17.84 -21.90 -5.83
C LEU A 136 -19.28 -22.39 -5.66
N THR A 137 -20.26 -21.69 -6.24
CA THR A 137 -21.67 -22.09 -6.19
C THR A 137 -21.87 -23.43 -6.90
N ARG A 138 -21.37 -23.53 -8.13
CA ARG A 138 -21.43 -24.74 -8.95
C ARG A 138 -20.66 -25.89 -8.29
N ALA A 139 -19.49 -25.60 -7.71
CA ALA A 139 -18.68 -26.57 -6.98
C ALA A 139 -19.36 -27.13 -5.72
N VAL A 140 -20.26 -26.36 -5.11
CA VAL A 140 -21.07 -26.80 -3.99
C VAL A 140 -22.26 -27.63 -4.46
N GLU A 141 -22.89 -27.24 -5.57
CA GLU A 141 -24.07 -27.90 -6.13
C GLU A 141 -23.77 -29.31 -6.65
N ASP A 142 -22.63 -29.50 -7.32
CA ASP A 142 -22.21 -30.81 -7.83
C ASP A 142 -21.47 -31.68 -6.81
N GLY A 143 -21.21 -31.14 -5.62
CA GLY A 143 -20.55 -31.85 -4.53
C GLY A 143 -19.04 -31.98 -4.66
N ALA A 144 -18.40 -31.25 -5.59
CA ALA A 144 -16.94 -31.17 -5.67
C ALA A 144 -16.32 -30.51 -4.42
N THR A 145 -17.06 -29.61 -3.77
CA THR A 145 -16.66 -28.94 -2.54
C THR A 145 -17.75 -29.04 -1.46
N VAL A 146 -17.32 -29.01 -0.20
CA VAL A 146 -18.25 -28.99 0.94
C VAL A 146 -18.80 -27.58 1.15
N ARG A 147 -20.07 -27.49 1.55
CA ARG A 147 -20.67 -26.21 1.97
C ARG A 147 -19.96 -25.67 3.20
N VAL A 148 -19.39 -24.48 3.06
CA VAL A 148 -18.85 -23.73 4.19
C VAL A 148 -19.98 -22.89 4.77
N TYR A 149 -20.49 -23.29 5.93
CA TYR A 149 -21.41 -22.48 6.70
C TYR A 149 -20.60 -21.51 7.56
N HIS A 150 -20.67 -20.23 7.23
CA HIS A 150 -20.11 -19.20 8.08
C HIS A 150 -21.14 -18.83 9.15
N GLU A 151 -21.04 -19.46 10.31
CA GLU A 151 -21.83 -19.07 11.48
C GLU A 151 -21.14 -17.89 12.17
N SER A 152 -21.72 -16.69 12.00
CA SER A 152 -21.25 -15.51 12.74
C SER A 152 -21.65 -15.69 14.21
N ARG A 153 -20.71 -16.13 15.04
CA ARG A 153 -20.90 -16.15 16.48
C ARG A 153 -20.90 -14.72 17.00
N LEU A 154 -22.10 -14.14 17.10
CA LEU A 154 -22.32 -12.90 17.83
C LEU A 154 -22.16 -13.23 19.32
N ILE A 155 -21.00 -12.88 19.87
CA ILE A 155 -20.81 -12.86 21.32
C ILE A 155 -21.70 -11.72 21.83
N PRO A 156 -22.69 -11.98 22.70
CA PRO A 156 -23.42 -10.89 23.35
C PRO A 156 -22.41 -10.06 24.14
N LEU A 157 -22.16 -8.85 23.66
CA LEU A 157 -21.28 -7.88 24.30
C LEU A 157 -22.06 -7.22 25.43
N GLU A 158 -21.76 -7.62 26.66
CA GLU A 158 -22.16 -6.86 27.84
C GLU A 158 -21.13 -5.75 28.07
N LEU A 159 -21.61 -4.54 28.37
CA LEU A 159 -20.74 -3.43 28.73
C LEU A 159 -20.03 -3.75 30.05
N PRO A 160 -18.73 -3.40 30.18
CA PRO A 160 -18.02 -3.54 31.45
C PRO A 160 -18.76 -2.79 32.56
N PRO A 161 -18.83 -3.35 33.79
CA PRO A 161 -19.50 -2.68 34.90
C PRO A 161 -18.83 -1.32 35.18
N GLY A 162 -19.64 -0.25 35.17
CA GLY A 162 -19.18 1.13 35.35
C GLY A 162 -19.07 1.95 34.06
N VAL A 163 -19.34 1.36 32.90
CA VAL A 163 -19.42 2.08 31.62
C VAL A 163 -20.88 2.43 31.34
N ASP A 164 -21.17 3.73 31.27
CA ASP A 164 -22.50 4.25 30.96
C ASP A 164 -22.76 4.21 29.44
N PRO A 165 -23.77 3.47 28.96
CA PRO A 165 -24.15 3.45 27.56
C PRO A 165 -24.44 4.85 27.00
N GLU A 166 -25.08 5.72 27.78
CA GLU A 166 -25.43 7.08 27.33
C GLU A 166 -24.18 7.93 27.07
N ALA A 167 -23.10 7.70 27.82
CA ALA A 167 -21.82 8.39 27.61
C ALA A 167 -21.11 7.94 26.32
N ILE A 168 -21.29 6.67 25.91
CA ILE A 168 -20.78 6.16 24.63
C ILE A 168 -21.59 6.73 23.48
N ASP A 169 -22.92 6.69 23.58
CA ASP A 169 -23.82 7.22 22.55
C ASP A 169 -23.62 8.73 22.37
N THR A 170 -23.47 9.49 23.46
CA THR A 170 -23.19 10.93 23.41
C THR A 170 -21.86 11.21 22.71
N ARG A 171 -20.81 10.44 23.00
CA ARG A 171 -19.50 10.57 22.33
C ARG A 171 -19.56 10.20 20.85
N ALA A 172 -20.30 9.15 20.51
CA ALA A 172 -20.51 8.75 19.12
C ALA A 172 -21.30 9.83 18.35
N ASP A 173 -22.32 10.42 18.98
CA ASP A 173 -23.09 11.54 18.44
C ASP A 173 -22.24 12.82 18.29
N GLU A 174 -21.33 13.13 19.24
CA GLU A 174 -20.38 14.24 19.13
C GLU A 174 -19.40 14.07 17.94
N ILE A 175 -18.91 12.85 17.72
CA ILE A 175 -18.02 12.52 16.59
C ILE A 175 -18.78 12.52 15.25
N THR A 176 -20.07 12.16 15.27
CA THR A 176 -20.95 12.12 14.08
C THR A 176 -21.74 13.41 13.85
N ALA A 177 -21.59 14.42 14.71
CA ALA A 177 -22.26 15.72 14.60
C ALA A 177 -21.93 16.49 13.31
N GLY A 178 -20.87 16.10 12.59
CA GLY A 178 -20.53 16.61 11.26
C GLY A 178 -21.17 15.86 10.08
N LEU A 179 -21.96 14.82 10.34
CA LEU A 179 -22.68 14.03 9.32
C LEU A 179 -24.12 14.54 9.18
N ASP A 180 -24.69 14.43 7.98
CA ASP A 180 -26.07 14.87 7.73
C ASP A 180 -27.12 13.99 8.44
N GLU A 181 -28.34 14.52 8.64
CA GLU A 181 -29.42 13.81 9.35
C GLU A 181 -29.78 12.46 8.70
N ALA A 182 -29.63 12.32 7.39
CA ALA A 182 -29.92 11.07 6.69
C ALA A 182 -28.84 10.00 6.94
N GLU A 183 -27.58 10.43 7.07
CA GLU A 183 -26.45 9.59 7.46
C GLU A 183 -26.58 9.16 8.94
N GLN A 184 -26.97 10.08 9.84
CA GLN A 184 -27.24 9.79 11.26
C GLN A 184 -28.41 8.81 11.46
N GLU A 185 -29.50 8.97 10.70
CA GLU A 185 -30.65 8.06 10.75
C GLU A 185 -30.29 6.65 10.22
N ARG A 186 -29.45 6.57 9.18
CA ARG A 186 -28.90 5.29 8.68
C ARG A 186 -28.01 4.58 9.71
N LEU A 187 -27.26 5.34 10.50
CA LEU A 187 -26.40 4.82 11.56
C LEU A 187 -27.22 4.28 12.74
N ARG A 188 -28.21 5.04 13.19
CA ARG A 188 -29.12 4.63 14.28
C ARG A 188 -30.02 3.46 13.89
N ALA A 189 -30.39 3.34 12.61
CA ALA A 189 -31.17 2.22 12.08
C ALA A 189 -30.36 0.93 11.88
N SER A 190 -29.03 0.97 11.98
CA SER A 190 -28.15 -0.15 11.65
C SER A 190 -27.94 -1.10 12.83
N LYS A 191 -28.56 -2.29 12.73
CA LYS A 191 -28.28 -3.44 13.59
C LYS A 191 -26.95 -4.15 13.27
N THR A 192 -26.00 -3.50 12.57
CA THR A 192 -24.80 -4.16 12.04
C THR A 192 -23.50 -3.42 12.40
N PRO A 193 -22.54 -4.08 13.09
CA PRO A 193 -21.25 -3.49 13.47
C PRO A 193 -20.40 -3.01 12.29
N ASN A 194 -20.53 -3.67 11.13
CA ASN A 194 -19.81 -3.31 9.91
C ASN A 194 -20.13 -1.90 9.40
N LEU A 195 -21.38 -1.45 9.56
CA LEU A 195 -21.75 -0.10 9.13
C LEU A 195 -21.14 0.96 10.05
N ALA A 196 -21.14 0.71 11.37
CA ALA A 196 -20.52 1.60 12.34
C ALA A 196 -19.00 1.74 12.10
N ILE A 197 -18.33 0.62 11.80
CA ILE A 197 -16.89 0.61 11.46
C ILE A 197 -16.62 1.42 10.19
N GLU A 198 -17.39 1.21 9.11
CA GLU A 198 -17.21 1.94 7.86
C GLU A 198 -17.54 3.43 8.00
N ALA A 199 -18.56 3.79 8.78
CA ALA A 199 -18.91 5.17 9.06
C ALA A 199 -17.83 5.88 9.87
N LEU A 200 -17.35 5.24 10.95
CA LEU A 200 -16.28 5.79 11.77
C LEU A 200 -14.98 5.91 10.99
N ARG A 201 -14.66 4.92 10.14
CA ARG A 201 -13.54 5.01 9.19
C ARG A 201 -13.66 6.25 8.30
N ARG A 202 -14.82 6.50 7.68
CA ARG A 202 -15.04 7.67 6.82
C ARG A 202 -14.93 8.99 7.59
N ALA A 203 -15.50 9.04 8.79
CA ALA A 203 -15.41 10.20 9.66
C ALA A 203 -13.93 10.51 10.01
N ILE A 204 -13.15 9.48 10.39
CA ILE A 204 -11.72 9.61 10.66
C ILE A 204 -10.97 10.08 9.42
N GLU A 205 -11.22 9.50 8.24
CA GLU A 205 -10.58 9.93 6.99
C GLU A 205 -10.87 11.40 6.67
N GLN A 206 -12.09 11.87 6.92
CA GLN A 206 -12.47 13.27 6.70
C GLN A 206 -11.78 14.21 7.70
N THR A 207 -11.84 13.89 8.99
CA THR A 207 -11.20 14.69 10.05
C THR A 207 -9.69 14.70 9.88
N MET A 208 -9.08 13.57 9.51
CA MET A 208 -7.64 13.46 9.23
C MET A 208 -7.23 14.39 8.10
N ARG A 209 -7.97 14.44 6.98
CA ARG A 209 -7.67 15.37 5.87
C ARG A 209 -7.69 16.82 6.31
N GLN A 210 -8.56 17.19 7.26
CA GLN A 210 -8.62 18.55 7.79
C GLN A 210 -7.48 18.82 8.79
N ALA A 211 -7.26 17.91 9.75
CA ALA A 211 -6.27 18.05 10.81
C ALA A 211 -4.83 17.98 10.30
N THR A 212 -4.55 17.12 9.31
CA THR A 212 -3.20 16.92 8.75
C THR A 212 -3.01 17.52 7.36
N ARG A 213 -3.87 18.47 6.95
CA ARG A 213 -3.88 19.07 5.59
C ARG A 213 -2.48 19.42 5.07
N HIS A 214 -1.63 19.96 5.93
CA HIS A 214 -0.26 20.33 5.60
C HIS A 214 0.78 19.58 6.44
N ASN A 215 0.51 18.34 6.86
CA ASN A 215 1.48 17.54 7.60
C ASN A 215 1.56 16.15 6.97
N LEU A 216 2.46 16.01 6.00
CA LEU A 216 2.61 14.77 5.22
C LEU A 216 3.03 13.59 6.09
N VAL A 217 3.82 13.87 7.14
CA VAL A 217 4.32 12.84 8.04
C VAL A 217 3.18 12.23 8.85
N ARG A 218 2.38 13.08 9.52
CA ARG A 218 1.23 12.61 10.30
C ARG A 218 0.15 12.03 9.41
N GLN A 219 -0.11 12.63 8.24
CA GLN A 219 -1.08 12.10 7.26
C GLN A 219 -0.74 10.66 6.86
N ARG A 220 0.52 10.38 6.50
CA ARG A 220 0.96 9.02 6.17
C ARG A 220 0.84 8.08 7.36
N SER A 221 1.35 8.49 8.53
CA SER A 221 1.30 7.67 9.73
C SER A 221 -0.12 7.26 10.13
N PHE A 222 -1.08 8.18 10.11
CA PHE A 222 -2.48 7.87 10.39
C PHE A 222 -3.12 7.00 9.30
N SER A 223 -2.81 7.27 8.03
CA SER A 223 -3.31 6.47 6.91
C SER A 223 -2.83 5.02 7.00
N ASP A 224 -1.53 4.82 7.24
CA ASP A 224 -0.93 3.49 7.36
C ASP A 224 -1.52 2.73 8.56
N ARG A 225 -1.64 3.37 9.72
CA ARG A 225 -2.29 2.78 10.91
C ARG A 225 -3.75 2.42 10.67
N LEU A 226 -4.52 3.27 9.98
CA LEU A 226 -5.91 2.99 9.65
C LEU A 226 -6.03 1.78 8.72
N VAL A 227 -5.16 1.69 7.69
CA VAL A 227 -5.09 0.54 6.79
C VAL A 227 -4.72 -0.74 7.56
N GLU A 228 -3.74 -0.67 8.46
CA GLU A 228 -3.36 -1.81 9.32
C GLU A 228 -4.51 -2.28 10.20
N LEU A 229 -5.24 -1.36 10.84
CA LEU A 229 -6.41 -1.67 11.65
C LEU A 229 -7.51 -2.34 10.83
N MET A 230 -7.81 -1.81 9.65
CA MET A 230 -8.82 -2.38 8.75
C MET A 230 -8.40 -3.74 8.19
N ASN A 231 -7.11 -3.93 7.90
CA ASN A 231 -6.58 -5.22 7.49
C ASN A 231 -6.64 -6.24 8.62
N ALA A 232 -6.33 -5.85 9.85
CA ALA A 232 -6.44 -6.70 11.03
C ALA A 232 -7.89 -7.12 11.29
N TYR A 233 -8.86 -6.20 11.09
CA TYR A 233 -10.28 -6.52 11.14
C TYR A 233 -10.70 -7.49 10.02
N ARG A 234 -10.33 -7.21 8.77
CA ARG A 234 -10.66 -8.07 7.61
C ARG A 234 -10.09 -9.48 7.74
N ASN A 235 -8.90 -9.60 8.31
CA ASN A 235 -8.22 -10.88 8.54
C ASN A 235 -8.66 -11.56 9.86
N GLN A 236 -9.69 -11.05 10.54
CA GLN A 236 -10.23 -11.57 11.79
C GLN A 236 -9.23 -11.61 12.96
N HIS A 237 -8.17 -10.79 12.91
CA HIS A 237 -7.25 -10.60 14.04
C HIS A 237 -7.82 -9.64 15.10
N LEU A 238 -8.85 -8.87 14.75
CA LEU A 238 -9.60 -8.00 15.67
C LEU A 238 -11.09 -8.31 15.57
N THR A 239 -11.75 -8.31 16.71
CA THR A 239 -13.21 -8.34 16.80
C THR A 239 -13.81 -6.98 16.46
N ALA A 240 -15.12 -6.95 16.17
CA ALA A 240 -15.84 -5.71 15.90
C ALA A 240 -15.77 -4.69 17.06
N ALA A 241 -15.76 -5.16 18.31
CA ALA A 241 -15.62 -4.29 19.47
C ALA A 241 -14.21 -3.70 19.56
N GLU A 242 -13.17 -4.52 19.39
CA GLU A 242 -11.78 -4.07 19.45
C GLU A 242 -11.44 -3.07 18.35
N ILE A 243 -11.92 -3.27 17.12
CA ILE A 243 -11.72 -2.31 16.04
C ILE A 243 -12.46 -1.00 16.32
N LEU A 244 -13.70 -1.05 16.83
CA LEU A 244 -14.44 0.16 17.18
C LEU A 244 -13.71 0.95 18.27
N THR A 245 -13.22 0.29 19.33
CA THR A 245 -12.42 0.95 20.37
C THR A 245 -11.18 1.62 19.77
N ARG A 246 -10.40 0.91 18.94
CA ARG A 246 -9.19 1.47 18.33
C ARG A 246 -9.47 2.59 17.33
N LEU A 247 -10.60 2.53 16.63
CA LEU A 247 -11.03 3.61 15.73
C LEU A 247 -11.48 4.83 16.54
N VAL A 248 -12.18 4.66 17.66
CA VAL A 248 -12.53 5.78 18.57
C VAL A 248 -11.28 6.42 19.14
N GLU A 249 -10.31 5.63 19.63
CA GLU A 249 -9.01 6.13 20.10
C GLU A 249 -8.28 6.91 19.01
N MET A 250 -8.28 6.42 17.77
CA MET A 250 -7.70 7.12 16.63
C MET A 250 -8.44 8.42 16.31
N ALA A 251 -9.78 8.42 16.41
CA ALA A 251 -10.59 9.63 16.20
C ALA A 251 -10.26 10.72 17.22
N GLU A 252 -10.09 10.35 18.49
CA GLU A 252 -9.65 11.28 19.56
C GLU A 252 -8.22 11.80 19.31
N GLU A 253 -7.30 10.93 18.88
CA GLU A 253 -5.93 11.33 18.52
C GLU A 253 -5.92 12.34 17.34
N VAL A 254 -6.71 12.07 16.30
CA VAL A 254 -6.81 12.95 15.12
C VAL A 254 -7.48 14.28 15.48
N SER A 255 -8.49 14.28 16.36
CA SER A 255 -9.17 15.49 16.80
C SER A 255 -8.24 16.42 17.58
N THR A 256 -7.38 15.86 18.44
CA THR A 256 -6.43 16.62 19.26
C THR A 256 -5.14 16.98 18.52
N GLU A 257 -4.89 16.41 17.33
CA GLU A 257 -3.67 16.65 16.54
C GLU A 257 -3.46 18.15 16.23
N GLY A 258 -4.55 18.88 15.96
CA GLY A 258 -4.50 20.31 15.65
C GLY A 258 -3.99 21.17 16.82
N ASP A 259 -4.15 20.71 18.06
CA ASP A 259 -3.75 21.43 19.26
C ASP A 259 -2.37 21.02 19.80
N ARG A 260 -1.72 20.02 19.20
CA ARG A 260 -0.42 19.50 19.67
C ARG A 260 0.68 20.57 19.74
N GLY A 261 0.62 21.57 18.85
CA GLY A 261 1.56 22.70 18.84
C GLY A 261 1.57 23.51 20.15
N ARG A 262 0.51 23.45 20.96
CA ARG A 262 0.39 24.18 22.23
C ARG A 262 1.31 23.65 23.34
N HIS A 263 1.78 22.40 23.24
CA HIS A 263 2.67 21.81 24.24
C HIS A 263 4.10 22.36 24.18
N PHE A 264 4.49 22.97 23.06
CA PHE A 264 5.80 23.59 22.91
C PHE A 264 5.85 24.95 23.60
N THR A 265 7.03 25.31 24.12
CA THR A 265 7.27 26.64 24.67
C THR A 265 8.38 27.33 23.87
N PRO A 266 8.10 28.40 23.11
CA PRO A 266 6.76 28.93 22.74
C PRO A 266 5.92 27.95 21.90
N PRO A 267 4.58 28.10 21.84
CA PRO A 267 3.73 27.25 21.02
C PRO A 267 4.16 27.24 19.55
N LEU A 268 4.07 26.08 18.90
CA LEU A 268 4.29 25.95 17.46
C LEU A 268 2.98 26.19 16.71
N SER A 269 3.04 26.97 15.64
CA SER A 269 1.96 27.07 14.65
C SER A 269 1.79 25.75 13.89
N ALA A 270 0.65 25.57 13.21
CA ALA A 270 0.40 24.38 12.39
C ALA A 270 1.48 24.15 11.32
N ASP A 271 1.97 25.23 10.71
CA ASP A 271 3.06 25.20 9.75
C ASP A 271 4.34 24.66 10.40
N GLU A 272 4.77 25.27 11.51
CA GLU A 272 5.99 24.87 12.21
C GLU A 272 5.92 23.45 12.76
N LEU A 273 4.73 23.02 13.20
CA LEU A 273 4.50 21.66 13.69
C LEU A 273 4.72 20.60 12.59
N ALA A 274 4.32 20.90 11.35
CA ALA A 274 4.57 20.00 10.21
C ALA A 274 6.06 19.87 9.88
N PHE A 275 6.80 20.97 9.93
CA PHE A 275 8.26 20.95 9.74
C PHE A 275 8.97 20.28 10.92
N TYR A 276 8.46 20.43 12.14
CA TYR A 276 8.96 19.73 13.32
C TYR A 276 8.87 18.22 13.11
N ASP A 277 7.71 17.69 12.70
CA ASP A 277 7.55 16.24 12.50
C ASP A 277 8.43 15.71 11.38
N ALA A 278 8.63 16.48 10.31
CA ALA A 278 9.54 16.10 9.21
C ALA A 278 10.99 15.93 9.68
N VAL A 279 11.44 16.77 10.61
CA VAL A 279 12.79 16.75 11.16
C VAL A 279 12.90 15.76 12.33
N ALA A 280 11.81 15.48 13.03
CA ALA A 280 11.75 14.53 14.15
C ALA A 280 11.66 13.05 13.70
N GLN A 281 11.45 12.77 12.41
CA GLN A 281 11.47 11.39 11.89
C GLN A 281 12.82 10.67 12.08
N ASN A 282 13.92 11.42 12.23
CA ASN A 282 15.21 10.81 12.54
C ASN A 282 15.34 10.52 14.04
N ALA A 283 15.36 9.24 14.39
CA ALA A 283 15.55 8.77 15.76
C ALA A 283 16.86 9.27 16.42
N SER A 284 17.94 9.45 15.65
CA SER A 284 19.19 10.03 16.17
C SER A 284 19.04 11.51 16.49
N ALA A 285 18.27 12.25 15.69
CA ALA A 285 18.05 13.67 15.94
C ALA A 285 17.21 13.93 17.20
N VAL A 286 16.18 13.09 17.44
CA VAL A 286 15.38 13.16 18.66
C VAL A 286 16.23 12.87 19.91
N ARG A 287 17.11 11.86 19.85
CA ARG A 287 18.01 11.51 20.97
C ARG A 287 19.06 12.57 21.25
N ASP A 288 19.68 13.14 20.22
CA ASP A 288 20.87 13.98 20.37
C ASP A 288 20.54 15.47 20.55
N LEU A 289 19.44 15.96 19.96
CA LEU A 289 19.05 17.37 20.02
C LEU A 289 17.93 17.66 21.01
N GLY A 290 17.00 16.71 21.21
CA GLY A 290 15.80 16.90 22.01
C GLY A 290 14.78 17.85 21.36
N ASP A 291 13.57 17.84 21.93
CA ASP A 291 12.38 18.49 21.34
C ASP A 291 12.52 20.01 21.20
N ASP A 292 13.16 20.69 22.16
CA ASP A 292 13.32 22.15 22.14
C ASP A 292 14.17 22.64 20.96
N LYS A 293 15.27 21.93 20.65
CA LYS A 293 16.13 22.29 19.51
C LYS A 293 15.48 21.93 18.19
N LEU A 294 14.76 20.81 18.11
CA LEU A 294 14.01 20.44 16.92
C LEU A 294 12.88 21.44 16.64
N ALA A 295 12.19 21.90 17.67
CA ALA A 295 11.22 22.99 17.56
C ALA A 295 11.86 24.29 17.08
N ALA A 296 13.05 24.65 17.57
CA ALA A 296 13.79 25.81 17.07
C ALA A 296 14.17 25.68 15.59
N ILE A 297 14.65 24.51 15.18
CA ILE A 297 14.95 24.20 13.77
C ILE A 297 13.70 24.36 12.91
N ALA A 298 12.56 23.85 13.37
CA ALA A 298 11.29 23.95 12.63
C ALA A 298 10.84 25.41 12.40
N ARG A 299 10.96 26.27 13.43
CA ARG A 299 10.66 27.71 13.31
C ARG A 299 11.58 28.37 12.29
N ASP A 300 12.88 28.12 12.37
CA ASP A 300 13.85 28.69 11.43
C ASP A 300 13.63 28.18 10.01
N LEU A 301 13.23 26.92 9.83
CA LEU A 301 12.87 26.35 8.53
C LEU A 301 11.67 27.08 7.92
N VAL A 302 10.57 27.26 8.66
CA VAL A 302 9.39 27.99 8.14
C VAL A 302 9.76 29.39 7.69
N VAL A 303 10.57 30.12 8.47
CA VAL A 303 11.02 31.47 8.12
C VAL A 303 11.85 31.48 6.84
N GLN A 304 12.77 30.53 6.65
CA GLN A 304 13.59 30.46 5.44
C GLN A 304 12.77 30.03 4.22
N VAL A 305 11.88 29.05 4.39
CA VAL A 305 11.08 28.52 3.28
C VAL A 305 10.09 29.58 2.81
N ARG A 306 9.37 30.27 3.70
CA ARG A 306 8.46 31.38 3.34
C ARG A 306 9.15 32.49 2.53
N LYS A 307 10.39 32.84 2.88
CA LYS A 307 11.20 33.83 2.13
C LYS A 307 11.56 33.37 0.71
N SER A 308 11.56 32.06 0.47
CA SER A 308 11.99 31.46 -0.79
C SER A 308 10.85 31.04 -1.73
N VAL A 309 9.62 30.92 -1.22
CA VAL A 309 8.43 30.45 -1.97
C VAL A 309 7.80 31.52 -2.86
N THR A 310 8.17 32.80 -2.71
CA THR A 310 7.63 33.93 -3.50
C THR A 310 7.92 33.87 -5.01
N THR A 311 8.75 32.93 -5.47
CA THR A 311 9.17 32.84 -6.89
C THR A 311 8.82 31.46 -7.45
N ASP A 312 7.88 31.38 -8.39
CA ASP A 312 7.47 30.20 -9.21
C ASP A 312 8.20 28.88 -8.89
N TRP A 313 7.87 28.31 -7.73
CA TRP A 313 8.68 27.26 -7.10
C TRP A 313 8.28 25.86 -7.62
N THR A 314 7.04 25.69 -8.08
CA THR A 314 6.42 24.39 -8.40
C THR A 314 7.06 23.70 -9.62
N ILE A 315 7.69 24.47 -10.51
CA ILE A 315 8.09 23.99 -11.85
C ILE A 315 9.62 23.89 -12.02
N ARG A 316 10.45 24.54 -11.18
CA ARG A 316 11.89 24.64 -11.48
C ARG A 316 12.81 23.87 -10.51
N GLU A 317 13.54 22.89 -11.06
CA GLU A 317 14.54 22.10 -10.30
C GLU A 317 15.64 22.97 -9.66
N ASP A 318 15.97 24.13 -10.25
CA ASP A 318 16.98 25.04 -9.73
C ASP A 318 16.57 25.73 -8.43
N VAL A 319 15.27 25.93 -8.19
CA VAL A 319 14.74 26.45 -6.92
C VAL A 319 14.81 25.37 -5.84
N ARG A 320 14.41 24.13 -6.15
CA ARG A 320 14.52 22.99 -5.22
C ARG A 320 15.97 22.70 -4.82
N ALA A 321 16.91 22.78 -5.77
CA ALA A 321 18.34 22.61 -5.49
C ALA A 321 18.90 23.71 -4.57
N ARG A 322 18.49 24.97 -4.79
CA ARG A 322 18.85 26.08 -3.90
C ARG A 322 18.25 25.90 -2.50
N MET A 323 17.00 25.48 -2.41
CA MET A 323 16.31 25.22 -1.14
C MET A 323 16.97 24.07 -0.36
N ARG A 324 17.31 22.96 -1.02
CA ARG A 324 18.14 21.87 -0.45
C ARG A 324 19.41 22.42 0.19
N THR A 325 20.09 23.33 -0.48
CA THR A 325 21.35 23.91 -0.01
C THR A 325 21.15 24.84 1.20
N ILE A 326 20.01 25.52 1.29
CA ILE A 326 19.64 26.37 2.43
C ILE A 326 19.28 25.48 3.63
N ILE A 327 18.39 24.51 3.45
CA ILE A 327 17.96 23.57 4.49
C ILE A 327 19.17 22.79 5.03
N LYS A 328 20.04 22.27 4.15
CA LYS A 328 21.27 21.57 4.55
C LYS A 328 22.17 22.44 5.43
N ARG A 329 22.37 23.72 5.08
CA ARG A 329 23.18 24.66 5.88
C ARG A 329 22.53 24.96 7.22
N LEU A 330 21.20 25.07 7.25
CA LEU A 330 20.44 25.32 8.47
C LEU A 330 20.56 24.13 9.42
N LEU A 331 20.24 22.91 8.97
CA LEU A 331 20.37 21.69 9.76
C LEU A 331 21.80 21.52 10.32
N ALA A 332 22.83 21.76 9.51
CA ALA A 332 24.21 21.70 9.95
C ALA A 332 24.55 22.73 11.06
N ARG A 333 23.99 23.95 10.98
CA ARG A 333 24.20 25.01 11.99
C ARG A 333 23.63 24.63 13.34
N HIS A 334 22.49 23.94 13.37
CA HIS A 334 21.85 23.50 14.61
C HIS A 334 22.45 22.19 15.17
N GLY A 335 23.44 21.61 14.49
CA GLY A 335 24.08 20.36 14.92
C GLY A 335 23.24 19.11 14.64
N TYR A 336 22.39 19.14 13.60
CA TYR A 336 21.61 17.98 13.20
C TYR A 336 22.51 16.83 12.73
N PRO A 337 22.27 15.58 13.16
CA PRO A 337 23.15 14.46 12.86
C PRO A 337 23.20 14.14 11.36
N PRO A 338 24.38 13.79 10.82
CA PRO A 338 24.57 13.59 9.39
C PRO A 338 24.03 12.25 8.85
N ASP A 339 23.69 11.32 9.74
CA ASP A 339 23.29 9.94 9.42
C ASP A 339 22.01 9.86 8.57
N ALA A 340 20.98 10.64 8.88
CA ALA A 340 19.74 10.72 8.12
C ALA A 340 19.38 12.16 7.67
N ALA A 341 20.37 13.07 7.62
CA ALA A 341 20.17 14.44 7.19
C ALA A 341 19.60 14.53 5.76
N ARG A 342 19.93 13.58 4.88
CA ARG A 342 19.42 13.55 3.50
C ARG A 342 17.91 13.31 3.44
N GLU A 343 17.41 12.32 4.18
CA GLU A 343 15.99 11.99 4.23
C GLU A 343 15.17 13.12 4.84
N ALA A 344 15.68 13.73 5.93
CA ALA A 344 15.05 14.90 6.53
C ALA A 344 14.96 16.08 5.55
N ILE A 345 16.01 16.33 4.75
CA ILE A 345 15.98 17.38 3.71
C ILE A 345 14.90 17.09 2.66
N ASP A 346 14.81 15.86 2.16
CA ASP A 346 13.83 15.50 1.14
C ASP A 346 12.39 15.55 1.71
N LEU A 347 12.17 15.15 2.96
CA LEU A 347 10.88 15.28 3.66
C LEU A 347 10.49 16.74 3.87
N VAL A 348 11.41 17.61 4.30
CA VAL A 348 11.16 19.05 4.48
C VAL A 348 10.80 19.72 3.14
N ILE A 349 11.40 19.29 2.04
CA ILE A 349 11.03 19.77 0.71
C ILE A 349 9.64 19.30 0.33
N ALA A 350 9.36 18.00 0.45
CA ALA A 350 8.03 17.45 0.21
C ALA A 350 6.96 18.19 1.03
N GLN A 351 7.28 18.49 2.29
CA GLN A 351 6.43 19.24 3.21
C GLN A 351 6.18 20.67 2.70
N THR A 352 7.22 21.33 2.20
CA THR A 352 7.11 22.65 1.56
C THR A 352 6.14 22.63 0.39
N GLU A 353 6.13 21.56 -0.41
CA GLU A 353 5.26 21.45 -1.59
C GLU A 353 3.78 21.57 -1.24
N THR A 354 3.38 21.08 -0.07
CA THR A 354 1.98 21.15 0.41
C THR A 354 1.55 22.54 0.85
N PHE A 355 2.49 23.43 1.21
CA PHE A 355 2.18 24.79 1.66
C PHE A 355 2.18 25.80 0.54
N ALA A 356 2.75 25.43 -0.61
CA ALA A 356 3.23 26.42 -1.52
C ALA A 356 2.15 27.00 -2.43
N GLU A 357 1.01 26.33 -2.62
CA GLU A 357 -0.20 26.92 -3.19
C GLU A 357 -0.79 27.99 -2.25
N ASP A 358 -0.81 27.72 -0.95
CA ASP A 358 -1.36 28.63 0.07
C ASP A 358 -0.42 29.84 0.30
N TRP A 359 0.90 29.65 0.26
CA TRP A 359 1.87 30.74 0.41
C TRP A 359 2.10 31.55 -0.88
N ALA A 360 1.89 30.97 -2.06
CA ALA A 360 1.98 31.69 -3.34
C ALA A 360 0.75 32.56 -3.63
N SER A 361 -0.43 32.17 -3.11
CA SER A 361 -1.68 32.93 -3.29
C SER A 361 -1.80 34.17 -2.41
N GLY A 362 -0.83 34.44 -1.53
CA GLY A 362 -0.82 35.65 -0.68
C GLY A 362 -1.96 35.71 0.33
N THR A 363 -2.64 34.60 0.61
CA THR A 363 -3.71 34.56 1.60
C THR A 363 -3.07 34.52 3.00
N GLU A 364 -2.81 35.69 3.57
CA GLU A 364 -2.55 35.82 5.01
C GLU A 364 -3.75 35.23 5.78
N ARG A 365 -3.48 34.34 6.73
CA ARG A 365 -4.42 33.93 7.78
C ARG A 365 -4.08 34.65 9.08
#